data_AF-A0A497KSJ7-F1
#
_entry.id   AF-A0A497KSJ7-F1
#
_cell.length_a   1.000
_cell.length_b   1.000
_cell.length_c   1.000
_cell.angle_alpha   90.00
_cell.angle_beta   90.00
_cell.angle_gamma   90.00
#
_symmetry.space_group_name_H-M   'P 1'
#
loop_
_entity.id
_entity.type
_entity.pdbx_description
1 polymer ?
#
loop_
_entity_poly.entity_id
_entity_poly.type
_entity_poly.pdbx_seq_one_letter_code
_entity_poly.pdbx_strand_id
1 'polypeptide(L)' 'CLLCWIFCPDGAVIRAEKKVSINYEYCKGCGICANECPVKAITMVEEKR' A
#
# COMPACT_ATOMS: atom_id res chain seq x y z
N CYS A 1 8.88 4.15 7.27
CA CYS A 1 9.66 2.95 6.91
C CYS A 1 9.68 2.69 5.41
N LEU A 2 8.65 3.08 4.63
CA LEU A 2 8.61 2.93 3.15
C LEU A 2 8.71 1.48 2.64
N LEU A 3 8.53 0.48 3.51
CA LEU A 3 8.53 -0.93 3.13
C LEU A 3 7.39 -1.25 2.17
N CYS A 4 6.21 -0.67 2.39
CA CYS A 4 5.08 -0.78 1.47
C CYS A 4 5.41 -0.31 0.05
N TRP A 5 6.31 0.67 -0.12
CA TRP A 5 6.75 1.15 -1.42
C TRP A 5 7.74 0.20 -2.09
N ILE A 6 8.67 -0.38 -1.32
CA ILE A 6 9.70 -1.30 -1.81
C ILE A 6 9.08 -2.65 -2.22
N PHE A 7 8.12 -3.14 -1.46
CA PHE A 7 7.52 -4.47 -1.66
C PHE A 7 6.28 -4.47 -2.56
N CYS A 8 5.81 -3.31 -3.01
CA CYS A 8 4.67 -3.25 -3.94
C CYS A 8 5.14 -3.68 -5.35
N PRO A 9 4.69 -4.85 -5.87
CA PRO A 9 5.14 -5.34 -7.17
C PRO A 9 4.62 -4.47 -8.32
N ASP A 10 3.42 -3.91 -8.18
CA ASP A 10 2.78 -3.05 -9.19
C ASP A 10 3.20 -1.57 -9.09
N GLY A 11 4.01 -1.19 -8.09
CA GLY A 11 4.39 0.21 -7.89
C GLY A 11 3.21 1.14 -7.55
N ALA A 12 2.11 0.61 -7.02
CA ALA A 12 0.90 1.37 -6.70
C ALA A 12 1.06 2.34 -5.50
N VAL A 13 2.16 2.27 -4.75
CA VAL A 13 2.39 3.12 -3.58
C VAL A 13 3.05 4.44 -4.00
N ILE A 14 2.37 5.55 -3.75
CA ILE A 14 2.87 6.91 -4.02
C ILE A 14 3.50 7.46 -2.75
N ARG A 15 4.78 7.84 -2.83
CA ARG A 15 5.48 8.55 -1.76
C ARG A 15 5.42 10.07 -2.00
N ALA A 16 4.96 10.81 -1.00
CA ALA A 16 5.12 12.27 -0.89
C ALA A 16 6.00 12.58 0.33
N GLU A 17 6.50 13.82 0.48
CA GLU A 17 7.48 14.19 1.52
C GLU A 17 7.14 13.67 2.93
N LYS A 18 5.87 13.76 3.34
CA LYS A 18 5.40 13.33 4.68
C LYS A 18 4.19 12.39 4.65
N LYS A 19 3.77 11.94 3.47
CA LYS A 19 2.57 11.11 3.32
C LYS A 19 2.83 9.98 2.34
N VAL A 20 2.19 8.84 2.59
CA VAL A 20 2.13 7.72 1.68
C VAL A 20 0.69 7.56 1.25
N SER A 21 0.45 7.49 -0.04
CA SER A 21 -0.85 7.27 -0.65
C SER A 21 -0.82 6.02 -1.51
N ILE A 22 -1.96 5.37 -1.71
CA ILE A 22 -2.08 4.21 -2.60
C ILE A 22 -2.84 4.66 -3.84
N ASN A 23 -2.28 4.42 -5.01
CA ASN A 23 -2.99 4.57 -6.27
C ASN A 23 -3.89 3.35 -6.50
N TYR A 24 -5.19 3.54 -6.28
CA TYR A 24 -6.17 2.46 -6.43
C TYR A 24 -6.36 2.01 -7.88
N GLU A 25 -5.99 2.82 -8.89
CA GLU A 25 -6.05 2.41 -10.30
C GLU A 25 -5.03 1.30 -10.63
N TYR A 26 -3.88 1.33 -9.97
CA TYR A 26 -2.82 0.33 -10.14
C TYR A 26 -2.82 -0.72 -9.02
N CYS A 27 -3.47 -0.45 -7.89
CA CYS A 27 -3.55 -1.38 -6.78
C CYS A 27 -4.38 -2.62 -7.16
N LYS A 28 -3.78 -3.81 -7.06
CA LYS A 28 -4.47 -5.10 -7.28
C LYS A 28 -5.06 -5.73 -6.01
N GLY A 29 -4.91 -5.08 -4.86
CA GLY A 29 -5.41 -5.60 -3.59
C GLY A 29 -4.65 -6.81 -3.04
N CYS A 30 -3.38 -7.03 -3.45
CA CYS A 30 -2.59 -8.19 -3.04
C CYS A 30 -2.29 -8.27 -1.52
N GLY A 31 -2.38 -7.15 -0.79
CA GLY A 31 -2.22 -7.11 0.67
C GLY A 31 -0.77 -7.20 1.19
N ILE A 32 0.23 -7.31 0.31
CA ILE A 32 1.66 -7.39 0.70
C ILE A 32 2.07 -6.19 1.56
N CYS A 33 1.67 -4.99 1.13
CA CYS A 33 1.98 -3.75 1.85
C CYS A 33 1.41 -3.73 3.29
N ALA A 34 0.24 -4.34 3.52
CA ALA A 34 -0.35 -4.44 4.85
C ALA A 34 0.35 -5.50 5.72
N ASN A 35 0.77 -6.61 5.12
CA ASN A 35 1.47 -7.70 5.83
C ASN A 35 2.87 -7.28 6.27
N GLU A 36 3.62 -6.61 5.40
CA GLU A 36 5.00 -6.20 5.69
C GLU A 36 5.11 -4.89 6.48
N CYS A 37 3.99 -4.23 6.77
CA CYS A 37 4.01 -3.00 7.54
C CYS A 37 4.21 -3.31 9.04
N PRO A 38 5.38 -3.02 9.64
CA PRO A 38 5.66 -3.38 11.04
C PRO A 38 4.77 -2.63 12.03
N VAL A 39 4.33 -1.43 11.66
CA VAL A 39 3.43 -0.58 12.47
C VAL A 39 1.95 -0.78 12.12
N LYS A 40 1.62 -1.72 11.23
CA LYS A 40 0.25 -2.00 10.76
C LYS A 40 -0.55 -0.74 10.37
N ALA A 41 0.09 0.17 9.64
CA ALA A 41 -0.52 1.44 9.21
C ALA A 41 -1.50 1.29 8.03
N ILE A 42 -1.65 0.10 7.47
CA ILE A 42 -2.49 -0.18 6.30
C ILE A 42 -3.53 -1.22 6.70
N THR A 43 -4.80 -0.91 6.46
CA THR A 43 -5.93 -1.82 6.68
C THR A 43 -6.51 -2.22 5.34
N MET A 44 -6.57 -3.53 5.09
CA MET A 44 -7.25 -4.07 3.92
C MET A 44 -8.76 -4.09 4.17
N VAL A 45 -9.52 -3.57 3.22
CA VAL A 45 -10.99 -3.57 3.24
C VAL A 45 -11.49 -4.15 1.93
N GLU A 46 -12.64 -4.82 1.98
CA GLU A 46 -13.29 -5.35 0.78
C GLU A 46 -13.73 -4.19 -0.12
N GLU A 47 -13.44 -4.30 -1.42
CA GLU A 47 -13.89 -3.33 -2.40
C GLU A 47 -15.41 -3.44 -2.54
N LYS A 48 -16.13 -2.41 -2.06
CA LYS A 48 -17.59 -2.36 -2.21
C LYS A 48 -17.93 -2.04 -3.66
N ARG A 49 -18.62 -2.97 -4.31
CA ARG A 49 -19.13 -2.86 -5.67
C ARG A 49 -20.48 -2.14 -5.71
#